data_AF-A0A516V5N7-F1
#
_entry.id   AF-A0A516V5N7-F1
#
_cell.length_a   1.000
_cell.length_b   1.000
_cell.length_c   1.000
_cell.angle_alpha   90.00
_cell.angle_beta   90.00
_cell.angle_gamma   90.00
#
_symmetry.space_group_name_H-M   'P 1'
#
loop_
_entity.id
_entity.type
_entity.pdbx_description
1 polymer ?
#
loop_
_entity_poly.entity_id
_entity_poly.type
_entity_poly.pdbx_seq_one_letter_code
_entity_poly.pdbx_strand_id
1 'polypeptide(L)'
;MNKPNDQFDEREWRLQERALREERLHADDAGDPDVAAYRRIVRALREPLPDALPADFAKAVAAQAARLPARGESALERWLVRGLIAAFAVSALYFVANDGGAWLHASLSLLPAADASALRSWGLALGACVAMTWAFGRLRVDNGGHALR
;
A
#
# COMPACT_ATOMS: atom_id res chain seq x y z
N MET A 1 -25.07 -8.10 -10.51
CA MET A 1 -23.64 -8.20 -10.16
C MET A 1 -23.31 -7.07 -9.22
N ASN A 2 -23.29 -7.35 -7.91
CA ASN A 2 -23.21 -6.32 -6.86
C ASN A 2 -21.76 -5.82 -6.77
N LYS A 3 -21.56 -4.49 -6.83
CA LYS A 3 -20.25 -3.89 -6.58
C LYS A 3 -19.94 -4.10 -5.09
N PRO A 4 -18.76 -4.60 -4.69
CA PRO A 4 -18.37 -4.61 -3.29
C PRO A 4 -18.24 -3.14 -2.86
N ASN A 5 -19.22 -2.66 -2.10
CA ASN A 5 -19.20 -1.35 -1.51
C ASN A 5 -18.27 -1.47 -0.30
N ASP A 6 -17.20 -0.68 -0.25
CA ASP A 6 -16.27 -0.59 0.89
C ASP A 6 -16.92 0.10 2.12
N GLN A 7 -18.25 0.05 2.18
CA GLN A 7 -19.05 0.47 3.32
C GLN A 7 -19.22 -0.75 4.20
N PHE A 8 -18.85 -0.60 5.48
CA PHE A 8 -19.15 -1.57 6.52
C PHE A 8 -20.62 -2.02 6.44
N ASP A 9 -20.86 -3.24 5.96
CA ASP A 9 -22.19 -3.83 5.92
C ASP A 9 -22.46 -4.52 7.25
N GLU A 10 -23.24 -3.86 8.09
CA GLU A 10 -23.69 -4.36 9.39
C GLU A 10 -24.40 -5.72 9.27
N ARG A 11 -25.10 -5.99 8.15
CA ARG A 11 -25.73 -7.28 7.90
C ARG A 11 -24.68 -8.36 7.68
N GLU A 12 -23.67 -8.06 6.87
CA GLU A 12 -22.55 -8.98 6.61
C GLU A 12 -21.75 -9.26 7.89
N TRP A 13 -21.47 -8.22 8.68
CA TRP A 13 -20.79 -8.35 9.97
C TRP A 13 -21.54 -9.27 10.94
N ARG A 14 -22.87 -9.12 11.06
CA ARG A 14 -23.69 -10.00 11.91
C ARG A 14 -23.68 -11.45 11.47
N LEU A 15 -23.68 -11.71 10.16
CA LEU A 15 -23.60 -13.08 9.63
C LEU A 15 -22.26 -13.74 10.00
N GLN A 16 -21.16 -12.99 9.87
CA GLN A 16 -19.83 -13.46 10.26
C GLN A 16 -19.72 -13.72 11.78
N GLU A 17 -20.21 -12.78 12.60
CA GLU A 17 -20.18 -12.89 14.06
C GLU A 17 -21.03 -14.07 14.56
N ARG A 18 -22.18 -14.30 13.91
CA ARG A 18 -23.05 -15.45 14.20
C ARG A 18 -22.37 -16.76 13.82
N ALA A 19 -21.74 -16.84 12.65
CA ALA A 19 -21.00 -18.03 12.23
C ALA A 19 -19.86 -18.38 13.20
N LEU A 20 -19.11 -17.37 13.68
CA LEU A 20 -18.04 -17.54 14.66
C LEU A 20 -18.56 -18.05 16.01
N ARG A 21 -19.75 -17.60 16.43
CA ARG A 21 -20.39 -18.05 17.69
C ARG A 21 -20.92 -19.48 17.55
N GLU A 22 -21.59 -19.80 16.45
CA GLU A 22 -22.15 -21.12 16.20
C GLU A 22 -21.06 -22.19 16.06
N GLU A 23 -19.93 -21.90 15.39
CA GLU A 23 -18.80 -22.85 15.30
C GLU A 23 -18.16 -23.10 16.67
N ARG A 24 -18.08 -22.10 17.55
CA ARG A 24 -17.59 -22.27 18.93
C ARG A 24 -18.51 -23.14 19.78
N LEU A 25 -19.81 -23.16 19.47
CA LEU A 25 -20.81 -23.95 20.19
C LEU A 25 -21.04 -25.32 19.53
N HIS A 26 -20.28 -25.67 18.48
CA HIS A 26 -20.47 -26.89 17.69
C HIS A 26 -21.92 -27.11 17.25
N ALA A 27 -22.61 -26.03 16.87
CA ALA A 27 -24.00 -26.11 16.42
C ALA A 27 -24.11 -26.83 15.07
N ASP A 28 -25.19 -27.60 14.88
CA ASP A 28 -25.42 -28.37 13.66
C ASP A 28 -25.53 -27.50 12.39
N ASP A 29 -25.23 -28.08 11.23
CA ASP A 29 -25.25 -27.43 9.90
C ASP A 29 -26.65 -27.18 9.33
N ALA A 30 -27.72 -27.53 10.05
CA ALA A 30 -29.10 -27.32 9.63
C ALA A 30 -29.59 -25.85 9.70
N GLY A 31 -28.67 -24.89 9.80
CA GLY A 31 -28.94 -23.47 9.95
C GLY A 31 -29.05 -22.69 8.63
N ASP A 32 -28.95 -21.36 8.75
CA ASP A 32 -28.97 -20.43 7.61
C ASP A 32 -27.80 -20.71 6.64
N PRO A 33 -28.05 -20.87 5.32
CA PRO A 33 -27.01 -21.18 4.34
C PRO A 33 -25.92 -20.10 4.23
N ASP A 34 -26.24 -18.83 4.48
CA ASP A 34 -25.26 -17.73 4.48
C ASP A 34 -24.29 -17.90 5.66
N VAL A 35 -24.82 -18.26 6.83
CA VAL A 35 -24.02 -18.53 8.04
C VAL A 35 -23.18 -19.80 7.88
N ALA A 36 -23.71 -20.84 7.22
CA ALA A 36 -22.98 -22.07 6.93
C ALA A 36 -21.80 -21.85 5.96
N ALA A 37 -21.89 -20.88 5.04
CA ALA A 37 -20.76 -20.49 4.20
C ALA A 37 -19.63 -19.85 5.03
N TYR A 38 -19.96 -18.91 5.93
CA TYR A 38 -18.97 -18.30 6.82
C TYR A 38 -18.37 -19.29 7.82
N ARG A 39 -19.17 -20.25 8.30
CA ARG A 39 -18.70 -21.30 9.21
C ARG A 39 -17.58 -22.16 8.59
N ARG A 40 -17.72 -22.51 7.31
CA ARG A 40 -16.67 -23.21 6.55
C ARG A 40 -15.36 -22.42 6.50
N ILE A 41 -15.44 -21.10 6.36
CA ILE A 41 -14.26 -20.22 6.37
C ILE A 41 -13.62 -20.23 7.77
N VAL A 42 -14.41 -20.07 8.83
CA VAL A 42 -13.91 -20.09 10.22
C VAL A 42 -13.21 -21.42 10.52
N ARG A 43 -13.78 -22.55 10.07
CA ARG A 43 -13.18 -23.88 10.24
C ARG A 43 -11.86 -24.00 9.47
N ALA A 44 -11.83 -23.57 8.21
CA ALA A 44 -10.61 -23.59 7.40
C ALA A 44 -9.49 -22.73 8.00
N LEU A 45 -9.81 -21.60 8.63
CA LEU A 45 -8.85 -20.74 9.32
C LEU A 45 -8.34 -21.32 10.65
N ARG A 46 -9.11 -22.21 11.29
CA ARG A 46 -8.73 -22.89 12.53
C ARG A 46 -7.92 -24.15 12.28
N GLU A 47 -8.04 -24.75 11.10
CA GLU A 47 -7.27 -25.92 10.73
C GLU A 47 -5.78 -25.58 10.80
N PRO A 48 -4.96 -26.41 11.48
CA PRO A 48 -3.52 -26.18 11.54
C PRO A 48 -2.95 -26.10 10.12
N LEU A 49 -2.16 -25.06 9.87
CA LEU A 49 -1.45 -24.91 8.61
C LEU A 49 -0.50 -26.12 8.45
N PRO A 50 -0.38 -26.71 7.24
CA PRO A 50 0.57 -27.79 7.01
C PRO A 50 1.98 -27.36 7.39
N ASP A 51 2.74 -28.27 8.02
CA ASP A 51 4.10 -28.03 8.55
C ASP A 51 5.09 -27.51 7.50
N ALA A 52 4.82 -27.76 6.22
CA ALA A 52 5.57 -27.22 5.10
C ALA A 52 4.64 -26.70 4.00
N LEU A 53 4.86 -25.44 3.62
CA LEU A 53 4.25 -24.86 2.43
C LEU A 53 5.04 -25.29 1.18
N PRO A 54 4.37 -25.43 0.02
CA PRO A 54 5.05 -25.67 -1.24
C PRO A 54 6.12 -24.62 -1.53
N ALA A 55 7.24 -25.01 -2.15
CA ALA A 55 8.34 -24.10 -2.46
C ALA A 55 7.92 -22.91 -3.36
N ASP A 56 6.87 -23.09 -4.14
CA ASP A 56 6.28 -22.10 -5.04
C ASP A 56 5.10 -21.34 -4.44
N PHE A 57 4.75 -21.57 -3.17
CA PHE A 57 3.62 -20.91 -2.51
C PHE A 57 3.68 -19.39 -2.62
N ALA A 58 4.84 -18.79 -2.32
CA ALA A 58 5.03 -17.35 -2.42
C ALA A 58 4.82 -16.84 -3.85
N LYS A 59 5.27 -17.61 -4.85
CA LYS A 59 5.09 -17.27 -6.27
C LYS A 59 3.62 -17.37 -6.69
N ALA A 60 2.92 -18.42 -6.27
CA ALA A 60 1.50 -18.62 -6.56
C ALA A 60 0.63 -17.54 -5.90
N VAL A 61 0.91 -17.20 -4.63
CA VAL A 61 0.22 -16.13 -3.91
C VAL A 61 0.49 -14.77 -4.56
N ALA A 62 1.74 -14.47 -4.92
CA ALA A 62 2.07 -13.23 -5.61
C ALA A 62 1.34 -13.11 -6.97
N ALA A 63 1.32 -14.18 -7.76
CA ALA A 63 0.60 -14.21 -9.03
C ALA A 63 -0.92 -14.03 -8.85
N GLN A 64 -1.50 -14.62 -7.80
CA GLN A 64 -2.90 -14.47 -7.48
C GLN A 64 -3.23 -13.05 -6.99
N ALA A 65 -2.37 -12.47 -6.15
CA ALA A 65 -2.52 -11.10 -5.66
C ALA A 65 -2.42 -10.06 -6.79
N ALA A 66 -1.52 -10.28 -7.76
CA ALA A 66 -1.39 -9.41 -8.93
C ALA A 66 -2.61 -9.45 -9.87
N ARG A 67 -3.36 -10.57 -9.89
CA ARG A 67 -4.58 -10.74 -10.68
C ARG A 67 -5.81 -10.14 -10.01
N LEU A 68 -5.78 -9.97 -8.69
CA LEU A 68 -6.85 -9.28 -7.99
C LEU A 68 -6.76 -7.80 -8.37
N PRO A 69 -7.88 -7.17 -8.78
CA PRO A 69 -7.89 -5.71 -8.91
C PRO A 69 -7.45 -5.16 -7.55
N ALA A 70 -6.50 -4.21 -7.55
CA ALA A 70 -6.04 -3.54 -6.34
C ALA A 70 -7.26 -3.04 -5.56
N ARG A 71 -7.71 -3.84 -4.59
CA ARG A 71 -8.79 -3.51 -3.68
C ARG A 71 -8.19 -2.47 -2.76
N GLY A 72 -8.34 -1.19 -3.07
CA GLY A 72 -7.93 -0.17 -2.11
C GLY A 72 -7.52 1.18 -2.65
N GLU A 73 -7.52 1.45 -3.95
CA GLU A 73 -7.44 2.85 -4.38
C GLU A 73 -8.78 3.28 -4.95
N SER A 74 -9.62 3.83 -4.07
CA SER A 74 -10.82 4.52 -4.50
C SER A 74 -10.42 5.65 -5.46
N ALA A 75 -11.25 5.92 -6.49
CA ALA A 75 -10.97 7.02 -7.39
C ALA A 75 -10.84 8.35 -6.63
N LEU A 76 -11.60 8.50 -5.53
CA LEU A 76 -11.56 9.64 -4.63
C LEU A 76 -10.19 9.83 -3.99
N GLU A 77 -9.61 8.77 -3.42
CA GLU A 77 -8.29 8.82 -2.78
C GLU A 77 -7.20 9.28 -3.74
N ARG A 78 -7.19 8.73 -4.97
CA ARG A 78 -6.27 9.20 -6.02
C ARG A 78 -6.43 10.67 -6.34
N TRP A 79 -7.67 11.16 -6.41
CA TRP A 79 -7.95 12.58 -6.64
C TRP A 79 -7.49 13.45 -5.46
N LEU A 80 -7.72 12.99 -4.22
CA LEU A 80 -7.31 13.69 -3.01
C LEU A 80 -5.79 13.83 -2.92
N VAL A 81 -5.08 12.72 -3.16
CA VAL A 81 -3.61 12.69 -3.18
C VAL A 81 -3.06 13.60 -4.28
N ARG A 82 -3.64 13.56 -5.48
CA ARG A 82 -3.23 14.47 -6.58
C ARG A 82 -3.49 15.93 -6.23
N GLY A 83 -4.64 16.24 -5.65
CA GLY A 83 -4.97 17.58 -5.19
C GLY A 83 -4.00 18.08 -4.12
N LEU A 84 -3.65 17.23 -3.15
CA LEU A 84 -2.68 17.54 -2.11
C LEU A 84 -1.27 17.79 -2.67
N ILE A 85 -0.82 16.95 -3.61
CA ILE A 85 0.47 17.14 -4.31
C ILE A 85 0.46 18.46 -5.08
N ALA A 86 -0.62 18.77 -5.81
CA ALA A 86 -0.75 20.03 -6.54
C ALA A 86 -0.73 21.24 -5.60
N ALA A 87 -1.45 21.17 -4.47
CA ALA A 87 -1.45 22.21 -3.46
C ALA A 87 -0.03 22.44 -2.89
N PHE A 88 0.68 21.39 -2.50
CA PHE A 88 2.05 21.51 -2.02
C PHE A 88 3.00 22.06 -3.08
N ALA A 89 2.86 21.63 -4.34
CA ALA A 89 3.70 22.15 -5.43
C ALA A 89 3.47 23.66 -5.65
N VAL A 90 2.20 24.10 -5.65
CA VAL A 90 1.86 25.53 -5.78
C VAL A 90 2.37 26.33 -4.59
N SER A 91 2.17 25.84 -3.35
CA SER A 91 2.68 26.49 -2.15
C SER A 91 4.20 26.60 -2.17
N ALA A 92 4.90 25.52 -2.54
CA ALA A 92 6.36 25.53 -2.65
C ALA A 92 6.85 26.55 -3.68
N LEU A 93 6.23 26.60 -4.87
CA LEU A 93 6.56 27.59 -5.90
C LEU A 93 6.32 29.02 -5.42
N TYR A 94 5.21 29.26 -4.73
CA TYR A 94 4.90 30.57 -4.15
C TYR A 94 5.97 31.01 -3.14
N PHE A 95 6.32 30.14 -2.18
CA PHE A 95 7.37 30.43 -1.20
C PHE A 95 8.73 30.65 -1.85
N VAL A 96 9.11 29.83 -2.83
CA VAL A 96 10.38 29.99 -3.55
C VAL A 96 10.42 31.31 -4.33
N ALA A 97 9.31 31.72 -4.96
CA ALA A 97 9.24 32.95 -5.72
C ALA A 97 9.31 34.21 -4.85
N ASN A 98 8.71 34.18 -3.65
CA ASN A 98 8.62 35.35 -2.79
C ASN A 98 9.78 35.44 -1.78
N ASP A 99 10.13 34.32 -1.14
CA ASP A 99 11.05 34.29 0.00
C ASP A 99 12.29 33.41 -0.25
N GLY A 100 12.31 32.67 -1.37
CA GLY A 100 13.36 31.68 -1.66
C GLY A 100 14.76 32.28 -1.71
N GLY A 101 14.92 33.46 -2.29
CA GLY A 101 16.23 34.13 -2.38
C GLY A 101 16.79 34.53 -1.02
N ALA A 102 15.97 35.15 -0.17
CA ALA A 102 16.35 35.58 1.17
C ALA A 102 16.64 34.37 2.09
N TRP A 103 15.78 33.35 2.02
CA TRP A 103 15.96 32.10 2.75
C TRP A 103 17.22 31.34 2.32
N LEU A 104 17.47 31.24 1.01
CA LEU A 104 18.66 30.57 0.48
C LEU A 104 19.93 31.31 0.89
N HIS A 105 19.94 32.64 0.81
CA HIS A 105 21.09 33.44 1.19
C HIS A 105 21.39 33.33 2.70
N ALA A 106 20.36 33.39 3.55
CA ALA A 106 20.48 33.17 4.99
C ALA A 106 20.90 31.73 5.35
N SER A 107 20.48 30.74 4.56
CA SER A 107 20.90 29.35 4.76
C SER A 107 22.36 29.15 4.34
N LEU A 108 22.78 29.77 3.23
CA LEU A 108 24.16 29.72 2.74
C LEU A 108 25.14 30.49 3.64
N SER A 109 24.70 31.53 4.35
CA SER A 109 25.54 32.26 5.30
C SER A 109 25.79 31.49 6.61
N LEU A 110 24.93 30.52 6.94
CA LEU A 110 25.11 29.61 8.07
C LEU A 110 25.99 28.40 7.73
N LEU A 111 26.24 28.16 6.45
CA LEU A 111 27.18 27.13 6.02
C LEU A 111 28.61 27.66 6.25
N PRO A 112 29.42 27.01 7.10
CA PRO A 112 30.82 27.38 7.26
C PRO A 112 31.49 27.26 5.90
N ALA A 113 31.98 28.39 5.35
CA ALA A 113 32.59 28.56 4.02
C ALA A 113 32.66 27.25 3.24
N ALA A 114 31.52 26.87 2.64
CA ALA A 114 31.35 25.50 2.15
C ALA A 114 32.36 25.29 1.01
N ASP A 115 33.40 24.54 1.31
CA ASP A 115 34.40 24.13 0.36
C ASP A 115 33.66 23.52 -0.85
N ALA A 116 33.98 23.96 -2.06
CA ALA A 116 33.24 23.55 -3.27
C ALA A 116 33.21 22.02 -3.45
N SER A 117 34.16 21.31 -2.82
CA SER A 117 34.22 19.85 -2.71
C SER A 117 33.08 19.26 -1.86
N ALA A 118 32.70 19.89 -0.75
CA ALA A 118 31.62 19.46 0.13
C ALA A 118 30.25 19.60 -0.57
N LEU A 119 29.98 20.74 -1.20
CA LEU A 119 28.75 20.92 -2.00
C LEU A 119 28.64 19.87 -3.11
N ARG A 120 29.76 19.55 -3.77
CA ARG A 120 29.80 18.51 -4.80
C ARG A 120 29.57 17.10 -4.23
N SER A 121 30.16 16.77 -3.08
CA SER A 121 29.98 15.44 -2.46
C SER A 121 28.54 15.23 -1.96
N TRP A 122 27.94 16.24 -1.32
CA TRP A 122 26.55 16.18 -0.86
C TRP A 122 25.56 16.17 -2.03
N GLY A 123 25.84 16.92 -3.11
CA GLY A 123 25.05 16.87 -4.34
C GLY A 123 25.09 15.48 -5.00
N LEU A 124 26.26 14.85 -5.04
CA LEU A 124 26.40 13.48 -5.55
C LEU A 124 25.69 12.47 -4.66
N ALA A 125 25.75 12.61 -3.33
CA ALA A 125 25.04 11.74 -2.41
C ALA A 125 23.52 11.84 -2.58
N LEU A 126 22.98 13.06 -2.73
CA LEU A 126 21.56 13.28 -3.05
C LEU A 126 21.19 12.68 -4.40
N GLY A 127 21.99 12.93 -5.43
CA GLY A 127 21.77 12.37 -6.76
C GLY A 127 21.77 10.84 -6.76
N ALA A 128 22.71 10.22 -6.03
CA ALA A 128 22.76 8.78 -5.85
C ALA A 128 21.52 8.25 -5.12
N CYS A 129 21.07 8.94 -4.08
CA CYS A 129 19.88 8.53 -3.32
C CYS A 129 18.61 8.58 -4.17
N VAL A 130 18.43 9.65 -4.96
CA VAL A 130 17.31 9.79 -5.92
C VAL A 130 17.39 8.72 -7.00
N ALA A 131 18.57 8.52 -7.61
CA ALA A 131 18.77 7.52 -8.64
C ALA A 131 18.47 6.10 -8.14
N MET A 132 18.90 5.78 -6.91
CA MET A 132 18.68 4.49 -6.28
C MET A 132 17.20 4.27 -5.96
N THR A 133 16.51 5.29 -5.45
CA THR A 133 15.04 5.26 -5.23
C THR A 133 14.29 4.98 -6.53
N TRP A 134 14.71 5.64 -7.62
CA TRP A 134 14.10 5.47 -8.94
C TRP A 134 14.38 4.10 -9.55
N ALA A 135 15.61 3.59 -9.38
CA ALA A 135 16.01 2.25 -9.81
C ALA A 135 15.19 1.17 -9.09
N PHE A 136 15.00 1.28 -7.77
CA PHE A 136 14.13 0.37 -7.02
C PHE A 136 12.67 0.46 -7.47
N GLY A 137 12.20 1.65 -7.82
CA GLY A 137 10.88 1.86 -8.42
C GLY A 137 10.72 1.08 -9.73
N ARG A 138 11.71 1.16 -10.63
CA ARG A 138 11.69 0.42 -11.91
C ARG A 138 11.77 -1.09 -11.73
N LEU A 139 12.63 -1.57 -10.83
CA LEU A 139 12.75 -3.00 -10.53
C LEU A 139 11.46 -3.60 -9.97
N ARG A 140 10.66 -2.82 -9.21
CA ARG A 140 9.32 -3.23 -8.77
C ARG A 140 8.32 -3.37 -9.93
N VAL A 141 8.44 -2.52 -10.95
CA VAL A 141 7.56 -2.57 -12.14
C VAL A 141 7.97 -3.72 -13.07
N ASP A 142 9.27 -3.92 -13.32
CA ASP A 142 9.77 -4.96 -14.22
C ASP A 142 9.60 -6.38 -13.67
N ASN A 143 9.76 -6.60 -12.36
CA ASN A 143 9.43 -7.88 -11.73
C ASN A 143 7.92 -8.20 -11.76
N GLY A 144 7.07 -7.19 -11.94
CA GLY A 144 5.64 -7.40 -12.24
C GLY A 144 5.38 -7.83 -13.68
N GLY A 145 6.28 -7.52 -14.61
CA GLY A 145 6.17 -7.87 -16.04
C GLY A 145 6.69 -9.26 -16.40
N HIS A 146 7.73 -9.76 -15.72
CA HIS A 146 8.27 -11.10 -15.97
C HIS A 146 7.47 -12.24 -15.31
N ALA A 147 6.53 -11.94 -14.42
CA ALA A 147 5.64 -12.93 -13.82
C ALA A 147 4.42 -13.30 -14.69
N LEU A 148 4.30 -12.72 -15.90
CA LEU A 148 3.16 -12.90 -16.82
C LEU A 148 3.53 -13.50 -18.20
N ARG A 149 4.69 -14.15 -18.32
CA ARG A 149 5.01 -14.98 -19.50
C ARG A 149 5.32 -16.42 -19.13
#